data_AF-A0A2M7DL37-F1
#
_entry.id   AF-A0A2M7DL37-F1
#
_cell.length_a   1.000
_cell.length_b   1.000
_cell.length_c   1.000
_cell.angle_alpha   90.00
_cell.angle_beta   90.00
_cell.angle_gamma   90.00
#
_symmetry.space_group_name_H-M   'P 1'
#
loop_
_entity.id
_entity.type
_entity.pdbx_description
1 polymer ?
#
loop_
_entity_poly.entity_id
_entity_poly.type
_entity_poly.pdbx_seq_one_letter_code
_entity_poly.pdbx_strand_id
1 'polypeptide(L)'
;MYNADGGIIRVSDGGSTHTILGAANNIGGYVGTFNNISFGIRTNNTDRIFVEDNNAGSDVRIGIGTTTPDSDFHYYKNGNPIAKFESNGDTELYIKSGLNGVSRIRMASSTTSGWTIGNNSGLSDFFSIGANVANDVLSLTTDGKAMVNRVGTNPNANFEIGGTFMVYPDRISGDGQWFTINSSGNVGIGTSTPATELEVHGAATSTVSVMSEGGALKGGRIILEDSDGAGCTEIYTLDGVITSAIVACPAN
;
A
#
# COMPACT_ATOMS: atom_id res chain seq x y z
N MET A 1 22.77 -54.64 11.54
CA MET A 1 22.78 -54.51 13.02
C MET A 1 21.34 -54.31 13.47
N TYR A 2 20.83 -55.26 14.26
CA TYR A 2 19.45 -55.26 14.76
C TYR A 2 19.44 -54.50 16.10
N ASN A 3 18.63 -53.46 16.22
CA ASN A 3 18.31 -52.82 17.50
C ASN A 3 16.77 -52.80 17.61
N ALA A 4 16.26 -53.12 18.79
CA ALA A 4 14.91 -53.62 19.01
C ALA A 4 13.78 -52.59 18.84
N ASP A 5 14.06 -51.35 18.44
CA ASP A 5 13.07 -50.27 18.29
C ASP A 5 13.10 -49.55 16.93
N GLY A 6 13.56 -50.24 15.88
CA GLY A 6 13.54 -49.73 14.50
C GLY A 6 14.92 -49.75 13.85
N GLY A 7 15.01 -50.32 12.65
CA GLY A 7 16.25 -50.46 11.91
C GLY A 7 16.77 -49.11 11.42
N ILE A 8 17.62 -48.46 12.22
CA ILE A 8 18.31 -47.23 11.81
C ILE A 8 19.54 -47.60 11.00
N ILE A 9 19.60 -47.17 9.73
CA ILE A 9 20.85 -47.19 8.96
C ILE A 9 21.61 -45.90 9.29
N ARG A 10 22.76 -46.05 9.96
CA ARG A 10 23.71 -44.96 10.23
C ARG A 10 24.89 -45.09 9.29
N VAL A 11 25.16 -44.05 8.51
CA VAL A 11 26.35 -43.99 7.65
C VAL A 11 27.35 -43.04 8.32
N SER A 12 28.48 -43.60 8.75
CA SER A 12 29.60 -42.86 9.33
C SER A 12 30.70 -42.75 8.28
N ASP A 13 31.25 -41.56 8.08
CA ASP A 13 32.36 -41.24 7.16
C ASP A 13 33.67 -40.98 7.92
N GLY A 14 33.78 -41.44 9.17
CA GLY A 14 35.03 -41.39 9.96
C GLY A 14 35.03 -40.41 11.15
N GLY A 15 33.95 -39.65 11.34
CA GLY A 15 33.61 -38.90 12.56
C GLY A 15 32.16 -39.17 12.98
N SER A 16 31.68 -38.52 14.06
CA SER A 16 30.31 -38.60 14.57
C SER A 16 29.26 -38.79 13.48
N THR A 17 28.27 -39.68 13.63
CA THR A 17 27.34 -40.05 12.55
C THR A 17 26.67 -38.85 11.88
N HIS A 18 27.04 -38.60 10.61
CA HIS A 18 26.54 -37.45 9.84
C HIS A 18 25.18 -37.72 9.18
N THR A 19 24.83 -38.97 8.87
CA THR A 19 23.61 -39.29 8.11
C THR A 19 22.82 -40.45 8.73
N ILE A 20 21.50 -40.25 8.80
CA ILE A 20 20.50 -41.20 9.29
C ILE A 20 19.52 -41.48 8.17
N LEU A 21 19.26 -42.76 7.91
CA LEU A 21 18.22 -43.19 6.98
C LEU A 21 17.22 -44.08 7.74
N GLY A 22 15.97 -43.61 7.85
CA GLY A 22 14.86 -44.38 8.42
C GLY A 22 14.93 -44.57 9.94
N ALA A 23 15.01 -43.49 10.71
CA ALA A 23 14.88 -43.52 12.17
C ALA A 23 13.50 -43.02 12.64
N ALA A 24 13.19 -43.19 13.92
CA ALA A 24 11.98 -42.64 14.53
C ALA A 24 12.25 -42.12 15.96
N ASN A 25 11.40 -41.21 16.41
CA ASN A 25 11.30 -40.72 17.79
C ASN A 25 9.82 -40.65 18.21
N ASN A 26 9.53 -40.05 19.38
CA ASN A 26 8.16 -39.96 19.91
C ASN A 26 7.21 -39.07 19.09
N ILE A 27 7.71 -38.34 18.09
CA ILE A 27 6.95 -37.41 17.23
C ILE A 27 6.75 -38.01 15.83
N GLY A 28 7.59 -38.95 15.39
CA GLY A 28 7.46 -39.64 14.11
C GLY A 28 8.76 -40.21 13.54
N GLY A 29 8.68 -40.72 12.30
CA GLY A 29 9.83 -41.17 11.51
C GLY A 29 10.56 -40.01 10.82
N TYR A 30 11.89 -40.11 10.66
CA TYR A 30 12.71 -39.07 10.07
C TYR A 30 13.94 -39.60 9.30
N VAL A 31 14.47 -38.73 8.42
CA VAL A 31 15.75 -38.84 7.69
C VAL A 31 16.49 -37.52 7.92
N GLY A 32 17.78 -37.55 8.22
CA GLY A 32 18.52 -36.32 8.52
C GLY A 32 19.91 -36.55 9.10
N THR A 33 20.40 -35.56 9.84
CA THR A 33 21.71 -35.55 10.52
C THR A 33 21.52 -35.59 12.04
N PHE A 34 22.51 -36.10 12.80
CA PHE A 34 22.44 -36.20 14.27
C PHE A 34 23.03 -34.98 15.00
N ASN A 35 23.98 -34.29 14.37
CA ASN A 35 24.64 -33.09 14.89
C ASN A 35 24.32 -31.90 13.98
N ASN A 36 24.82 -30.72 14.32
CA ASN A 36 24.65 -29.46 13.57
C ASN A 36 25.39 -29.52 12.22
N ILE A 37 24.84 -30.30 11.31
CA ILE A 37 25.37 -30.62 10.00
C ILE A 37 24.21 -30.42 9.03
N SER A 38 24.45 -29.60 8.02
CA SER A 38 23.48 -29.32 6.97
C SER A 38 23.05 -30.59 6.24
N PHE A 39 21.79 -30.63 5.82
CA PHE A 39 21.19 -31.77 5.13
C PHE A 39 20.75 -31.39 3.70
N GLY A 40 21.08 -32.21 2.70
CA GLY A 40 20.79 -31.92 1.30
C GLY A 40 20.07 -33.06 0.56
N ILE A 41 19.12 -32.69 -0.30
CA ILE A 41 18.55 -33.57 -1.34
C ILE A 41 19.17 -33.16 -2.67
N ARG A 42 19.94 -34.06 -3.26
CA ARG A 42 20.82 -33.79 -4.40
C ARG A 42 20.41 -34.56 -5.64
N THR A 43 20.47 -33.91 -6.79
CA THR A 43 20.41 -34.57 -8.11
C THR A 43 21.48 -33.99 -9.03
N ASN A 44 22.10 -34.82 -9.88
CA ASN A 44 23.18 -34.40 -10.78
C ASN A 44 24.30 -33.62 -10.07
N ASN A 45 24.77 -34.16 -8.94
CA ASN A 45 25.81 -33.55 -8.10
C ASN A 45 25.52 -32.10 -7.64
N THR A 46 24.26 -31.67 -7.61
CA THR A 46 23.83 -30.31 -7.21
C THR A 46 22.73 -30.40 -6.15
N ASP A 47 22.88 -29.65 -5.04
CA ASP A 47 21.84 -29.58 -4.01
C ASP A 47 20.60 -28.88 -4.55
N ARG A 48 19.45 -29.55 -4.43
CA ARG A 48 18.14 -29.05 -4.89
C ARG A 48 17.33 -28.50 -3.74
N ILE A 49 17.34 -29.20 -2.61
CA ILE A 49 16.81 -28.75 -1.33
C ILE A 49 17.94 -28.88 -0.33
N PHE A 50 18.21 -27.82 0.42
CA PHE A 50 19.30 -27.74 1.37
C PHE A 50 18.78 -27.13 2.66
N VAL A 51 18.88 -27.89 3.75
CA VAL A 51 18.63 -27.40 5.10
C VAL A 51 19.99 -27.02 5.65
N GLU A 52 20.23 -25.71 5.72
CA GLU A 52 21.46 -25.17 6.25
C GLU A 52 21.40 -25.16 7.78
N ASP A 53 22.38 -25.81 8.39
CA ASP A 53 22.64 -25.78 9.81
C ASP A 53 24.12 -25.44 10.01
N ASN A 54 24.38 -24.18 10.38
CA ASN A 54 25.71 -23.60 10.55
C ASN A 54 26.07 -23.37 12.03
N ASN A 55 25.41 -24.07 12.96
CA ASN A 55 25.93 -24.25 14.31
C ASN A 55 25.94 -22.96 15.19
N ALA A 56 24.77 -22.40 15.54
CA ALA A 56 24.56 -21.55 16.73
C ALA A 56 23.08 -21.25 17.10
N GLY A 57 22.11 -22.10 16.74
CA GLY A 57 20.85 -22.20 17.48
C GLY A 57 19.81 -21.07 17.37
N SER A 58 19.80 -20.22 16.35
CA SER A 58 18.63 -19.33 16.11
C SER A 58 17.86 -19.65 14.84
N ASP A 59 18.51 -19.89 13.70
CA ASP A 59 17.80 -19.91 12.41
C ASP A 59 18.24 -21.09 11.54
N VAL A 60 17.38 -22.11 11.45
CA VAL A 60 17.50 -23.16 10.43
C VAL A 60 16.87 -22.63 9.16
N ARG A 61 17.63 -22.61 8.06
CA ARG A 61 17.18 -22.04 6.79
C ARG A 61 17.03 -23.13 5.73
N ILE A 62 15.97 -23.04 4.94
CA ILE A 62 15.71 -23.94 3.81
C ILE A 62 16.02 -23.21 2.52
N GLY A 63 17.07 -23.66 1.82
CA GLY A 63 17.36 -23.30 0.45
C GLY A 63 16.72 -24.29 -0.52
N ILE A 64 16.05 -23.80 -1.56
CA ILE A 64 15.67 -24.59 -2.73
C ILE A 64 16.35 -23.97 -3.95
N GLY A 65 17.27 -24.72 -4.57
CA GLY A 65 18.12 -24.22 -5.66
C GLY A 65 19.28 -23.31 -5.21
N THR A 66 19.51 -23.19 -3.90
CA THR A 66 20.66 -22.51 -3.28
C THR A 66 21.11 -23.26 -2.02
N THR A 67 22.41 -23.22 -1.72
CA THR A 67 22.99 -23.74 -0.46
C THR A 67 23.37 -22.63 0.52
N THR A 68 23.16 -21.37 0.15
CA THR A 68 23.43 -20.19 0.98
C THR A 68 22.16 -19.34 1.08
N PRO A 69 21.08 -19.87 1.68
CA PRO A 69 19.84 -19.12 1.86
C PRO A 69 20.09 -17.87 2.73
N ASP A 70 19.54 -16.74 2.35
CA ASP A 70 19.64 -15.45 3.08
C ASP A 70 18.41 -15.15 3.95
N SER A 71 17.46 -16.09 4.00
CA SER A 71 16.20 -16.03 4.74
C SER A 71 15.79 -17.46 5.16
N ASP A 72 14.86 -17.58 6.11
CA ASP A 72 14.39 -18.88 6.63
C ASP A 72 13.91 -19.84 5.54
N PHE A 73 13.33 -19.28 4.46
CA PHE A 73 13.00 -20.02 3.25
C PHE A 73 13.42 -19.21 2.03
N HIS A 74 14.42 -19.71 1.29
CA HIS A 74 14.94 -19.08 0.08
C HIS A 74 14.80 -20.03 -1.11
N TYR A 75 13.95 -19.69 -2.07
CA TYR A 75 13.90 -20.34 -3.38
C TYR A 75 14.67 -19.52 -4.43
N TYR A 76 15.72 -20.10 -5.02
CA TYR A 76 16.54 -19.44 -6.04
C TYR A 76 16.58 -20.27 -7.33
N LYS A 77 16.34 -19.60 -8.47
CA LYS A 77 16.48 -20.21 -9.80
C LYS A 77 16.78 -19.14 -10.84
N ASN A 78 17.70 -19.44 -11.76
CA ASN A 78 17.92 -18.64 -12.97
C ASN A 78 16.89 -19.01 -14.04
N GLY A 79 16.07 -18.04 -14.48
CA GLY A 79 15.03 -18.20 -15.50
C GLY A 79 13.60 -17.89 -15.00
N ASN A 80 12.59 -18.15 -15.83
CA ASN A 80 11.17 -17.91 -15.53
C ASN A 80 10.37 -19.23 -15.65
N PRO A 81 9.24 -19.42 -14.93
CA PRO A 81 8.80 -18.83 -13.66
C PRO A 81 9.34 -19.59 -12.43
N ILE A 82 9.30 -18.94 -11.25
CA ILE A 82 9.88 -19.47 -9.99
C ILE A 82 8.88 -20.19 -9.07
N ALA A 83 7.58 -19.85 -9.12
CA ALA A 83 6.52 -20.50 -8.36
C ALA A 83 5.20 -20.46 -9.16
N LYS A 84 4.40 -21.51 -9.07
CA LYS A 84 3.07 -21.62 -9.70
C LYS A 84 2.08 -22.16 -8.68
N PHE A 85 0.97 -21.46 -8.49
CA PHE A 85 -0.15 -21.89 -7.67
C PHE A 85 -1.33 -22.12 -8.61
N GLU A 86 -1.88 -23.34 -8.65
CA GLU A 86 -3.00 -23.68 -9.53
C GLU A 86 -3.90 -24.73 -8.88
N SER A 87 -5.21 -24.60 -9.11
CA SER A 87 -6.26 -25.51 -8.64
C SER A 87 -7.46 -25.45 -9.59
N ASN A 88 -8.31 -26.47 -9.56
CA ASN A 88 -9.62 -26.45 -10.24
C ASN A 88 -10.69 -25.66 -9.46
N GLY A 89 -10.38 -25.24 -8.22
CA GLY A 89 -11.20 -24.37 -7.38
C GLY A 89 -10.42 -23.13 -6.97
N ASP A 90 -10.65 -22.63 -5.76
CA ASP A 90 -9.93 -21.46 -5.25
C ASP A 90 -8.43 -21.72 -5.15
N THR A 91 -7.65 -20.72 -5.55
CA THR A 91 -6.19 -20.69 -5.41
C THR A 91 -5.84 -19.45 -4.59
N GLU A 92 -5.26 -19.64 -3.40
CA GLU A 92 -4.94 -18.56 -2.48
C GLU A 92 -3.46 -18.59 -2.09
N LEU A 93 -2.84 -17.41 -2.04
CA LEU A 93 -1.61 -17.17 -1.29
C LEU A 93 -1.99 -16.52 0.05
N TYR A 94 -2.14 -17.35 1.09
CA TYR A 94 -2.56 -16.89 2.42
C TYR A 94 -1.36 -16.41 3.25
N ILE A 95 -1.29 -15.12 3.54
CA ILE A 95 -0.22 -14.50 4.35
C ILE A 95 -0.87 -13.84 5.56
N LYS A 96 -0.46 -14.27 6.76
CA LYS A 96 -1.00 -13.77 8.01
C LYS A 96 0.10 -13.48 9.03
N SER A 97 -0.03 -12.34 9.69
CA SER A 97 0.81 -11.88 10.79
C SER A 97 0.06 -11.97 12.12
N GLY A 98 0.81 -12.00 13.23
CA GLY A 98 0.26 -11.90 14.58
C GLY A 98 -0.24 -10.48 14.91
N LEU A 99 -0.69 -10.27 16.15
CA LEU A 99 -1.11 -8.96 16.65
C LEU A 99 -0.03 -7.90 16.39
N ASN A 100 -0.41 -6.77 15.80
CA ASN A 100 0.48 -5.67 15.38
C ASN A 100 1.56 -6.03 14.32
N GLY A 101 1.54 -7.25 13.76
CA GLY A 101 2.45 -7.65 12.70
C GLY A 101 1.94 -7.23 11.31
N VAL A 102 2.85 -7.08 10.36
CA VAL A 102 2.56 -6.71 8.97
C VAL A 102 2.70 -7.93 8.05
N SER A 103 1.66 -8.19 7.26
CA SER A 103 1.65 -9.18 6.17
C SER A 103 1.85 -8.45 4.84
N ARG A 104 2.80 -8.93 4.02
CA ARG A 104 3.14 -8.25 2.75
C ARG A 104 3.73 -9.15 1.69
N ILE A 105 3.45 -8.80 0.44
CA ILE A 105 4.17 -9.21 -0.76
C ILE A 105 5.10 -8.05 -1.14
N ARG A 106 6.39 -8.34 -1.33
CA ARG A 106 7.39 -7.33 -1.69
C ARG A 106 7.99 -7.63 -3.06
N MET A 107 8.06 -6.61 -3.89
CA MET A 107 8.82 -6.61 -5.14
C MET A 107 10.05 -5.74 -4.93
N ALA A 108 11.24 -6.27 -5.19
CA ALA A 108 12.49 -5.55 -5.02
C ALA A 108 13.49 -5.96 -6.10
N SER A 109 14.42 -5.06 -6.42
CA SER A 109 15.67 -5.40 -7.10
C SER A 109 16.78 -5.57 -6.07
N SER A 110 17.96 -6.00 -6.51
CA SER A 110 19.15 -6.07 -5.64
C SER A 110 19.54 -4.71 -5.04
N THR A 111 19.07 -3.61 -5.62
CA THR A 111 19.46 -2.24 -5.23
C THR A 111 18.31 -1.39 -4.72
N THR A 112 17.05 -1.81 -4.91
CA THR A 112 15.88 -0.99 -4.57
C THR A 112 14.73 -1.83 -4.04
N SER A 113 14.15 -1.41 -2.92
CA SER A 113 12.79 -1.80 -2.55
C SER A 113 11.85 -1.19 -3.59
N GLY A 114 11.18 -2.03 -4.37
CA GLY A 114 10.17 -1.60 -5.34
C GLY A 114 8.85 -1.33 -4.63
N TRP A 115 7.85 -2.16 -4.90
CA TRP A 115 6.49 -1.97 -4.40
C TRP A 115 6.19 -3.04 -3.34
N THR A 116 5.60 -2.62 -2.24
CA THR A 116 5.04 -3.52 -1.23
C THR A 116 3.53 -3.49 -1.34
N ILE A 117 2.89 -4.67 -1.42
CA ILE A 117 1.44 -4.83 -1.26
C ILE A 117 1.22 -5.51 0.07
N GLY A 118 0.51 -4.88 1.00
CA GLY A 118 0.30 -5.46 2.32
C GLY A 118 -0.66 -4.67 3.19
N ASN A 119 -0.66 -4.99 4.48
CA ASN A 119 -1.32 -4.18 5.51
C ASN A 119 -0.29 -3.45 6.36
N ASN A 120 -0.65 -2.28 6.88
CA ASN A 120 0.18 -1.53 7.81
C ASN A 120 -0.46 -1.57 9.21
N SER A 121 0.23 -2.16 10.18
CA SER A 121 -0.29 -2.30 11.54
C SER A 121 -0.37 -0.98 12.32
N GLY A 122 0.24 0.10 11.82
CA GLY A 122 0.17 1.43 12.42
C GLY A 122 -1.06 2.25 12.03
N LEU A 123 -1.74 1.93 10.91
CA LEU A 123 -2.82 2.74 10.33
C LEU A 123 -4.17 1.99 10.21
N SER A 124 -4.22 0.69 10.51
CA SER A 124 -5.40 -0.18 10.25
C SER A 124 -5.76 -0.23 8.77
N ASP A 125 -4.76 -0.46 7.91
CA ASP A 125 -4.98 -0.50 6.46
C ASP A 125 -5.48 -1.89 6.03
N PHE A 126 -6.56 -1.94 5.24
CA PHE A 126 -7.00 -3.17 4.56
C PHE A 126 -6.07 -3.49 3.38
N PHE A 127 -5.60 -2.45 2.70
CA PHE A 127 -4.70 -2.55 1.56
C PHE A 127 -3.82 -1.31 1.51
N SER A 128 -2.50 -1.49 1.48
CA SER A 128 -1.56 -0.41 1.27
C SER A 128 -0.51 -0.76 0.21
N ILE A 129 -0.13 0.28 -0.54
CA ILE A 129 0.99 0.29 -1.46
C ILE A 129 1.99 1.34 -0.98
N GLY A 130 3.20 0.91 -0.63
CA GLY A 130 4.24 1.79 -0.14
C GLY A 130 5.65 1.31 -0.43
N ALA A 131 6.60 2.25 -0.40
CA ALA A 131 8.03 1.96 -0.52
C ALA A 131 8.63 1.49 0.82
N ASN A 132 8.04 1.88 1.96
CA ASN A 132 8.51 1.57 3.32
C ASN A 132 7.34 1.51 4.33
N VAL A 133 7.55 0.86 5.48
CA VAL A 133 6.54 0.62 6.55
C VAL A 133 5.93 1.88 7.21
N ALA A 134 6.43 3.07 6.89
CA ALA A 134 5.97 4.33 7.45
C ALA A 134 5.20 5.23 6.46
N ASN A 135 5.29 4.94 5.15
CA ASN A 135 4.77 5.83 4.11
C ASN A 135 4.06 5.02 3.03
N ASP A 136 2.73 5.12 3.02
CA ASP A 136 1.88 4.55 1.99
C ASP A 136 1.65 5.58 0.88
N VAL A 137 1.95 5.19 -0.36
CA VAL A 137 1.70 6.00 -1.57
C VAL A 137 0.22 5.94 -1.94
N LEU A 138 -0.42 4.79 -1.76
CA LEU A 138 -1.86 4.58 -1.91
C LEU A 138 -2.31 3.64 -0.79
N SER A 139 -3.38 3.98 -0.08
CA SER A 139 -3.94 3.11 0.94
C SER A 139 -5.47 3.16 0.98
N LEU A 140 -6.06 2.02 1.32
CA LEU A 140 -7.45 1.86 1.72
C LEU A 140 -7.50 1.38 3.17
N THR A 141 -8.14 2.15 4.02
CA THR A 141 -8.23 1.88 5.46
C THR A 141 -9.42 0.97 5.78
N THR A 142 -9.39 0.31 6.94
CA THR A 142 -10.50 -0.57 7.37
C THR A 142 -11.80 0.17 7.63
N ASP A 143 -11.78 1.48 7.84
CA ASP A 143 -12.97 2.34 7.95
C ASP A 143 -13.49 2.84 6.58
N GLY A 144 -12.96 2.30 5.47
CA GLY A 144 -13.48 2.53 4.11
C GLY A 144 -13.00 3.81 3.46
N LYS A 145 -11.91 4.41 3.95
CA LYS A 145 -11.34 5.64 3.41
C LYS A 145 -10.18 5.33 2.49
N ALA A 146 -9.89 6.26 1.58
CA ALA A 146 -8.80 6.16 0.61
C ALA A 146 -7.84 7.33 0.75
N MET A 147 -6.53 7.06 0.67
CA MET A 147 -5.50 8.11 0.67
C MET A 147 -4.45 7.92 -0.41
N VAL A 148 -3.93 9.04 -0.93
CA VAL A 148 -2.79 9.08 -1.86
C VAL A 148 -1.71 10.01 -1.31
N ASN A 149 -0.46 9.57 -1.31
CA ASN A 149 0.72 10.37 -0.95
C ASN A 149 0.64 11.02 0.45
N ARG A 150 0.17 10.27 1.45
CA ARG A 150 0.00 10.79 2.82
C ARG A 150 0.89 10.06 3.81
N VAL A 151 1.46 10.81 4.76
CA VAL A 151 2.41 10.29 5.76
C VAL A 151 1.76 10.21 7.14
N GLY A 152 1.76 9.03 7.74
CA GLY A 152 1.79 8.84 9.20
C GLY A 152 0.51 9.01 10.02
N THR A 153 -0.68 9.19 9.43
CA THR A 153 -1.97 9.21 10.16
C THR A 153 -3.14 8.70 9.31
N ASN A 154 -4.24 8.26 9.94
CA ASN A 154 -5.49 7.87 9.25
C ASN A 154 -6.19 9.07 8.63
N PRO A 155 -6.77 8.95 7.43
CA PRO A 155 -7.44 10.05 6.76
C PRO A 155 -8.62 10.57 7.57
N ASN A 156 -8.76 11.90 7.62
CA ASN A 156 -9.88 12.55 8.33
C ASN A 156 -11.13 12.65 7.46
N ALA A 157 -10.99 12.45 6.15
CA ALA A 157 -12.07 12.43 5.15
C ALA A 157 -12.12 11.08 4.41
N ASN A 158 -13.21 10.82 3.68
CA ASN A 158 -13.37 9.58 2.89
C ASN A 158 -12.31 9.43 1.79
N PHE A 159 -11.83 10.56 1.25
CA PHE A 159 -10.74 10.60 0.27
C PHE A 159 -9.81 11.75 0.60
N GLU A 160 -8.52 11.46 0.80
CA GLU A 160 -7.51 12.45 1.13
C GLU A 160 -6.29 12.31 0.22
N ILE A 161 -5.83 13.43 -0.34
CA ILE A 161 -4.60 13.49 -1.14
C ILE A 161 -3.61 14.36 -0.38
N GLY A 162 -2.46 13.79 -0.01
CA GLY A 162 -1.34 14.57 0.49
C GLY A 162 -0.68 15.35 -0.65
N GLY A 163 -0.63 16.68 -0.51
CA GLY A 163 -0.09 17.57 -1.53
C GLY A 163 -1.19 18.33 -2.28
N THR A 164 -0.97 18.61 -3.57
CA THR A 164 -1.91 19.36 -4.42
C THR A 164 -2.85 18.39 -5.15
N PHE A 165 -4.16 18.62 -5.07
CA PHE A 165 -5.14 17.97 -5.94
C PHE A 165 -5.35 18.80 -7.20
N MET A 166 -5.13 18.22 -8.38
CA MET A 166 -5.30 18.90 -9.66
C MET A 166 -6.19 18.08 -10.60
N VAL A 167 -7.12 18.75 -11.28
CA VAL A 167 -7.96 18.16 -12.34
C VAL A 167 -7.57 18.79 -13.67
N TYR A 168 -7.15 17.94 -14.62
CA TYR A 168 -6.85 18.31 -16.00
C TYR A 168 -7.90 17.70 -16.95
N PRO A 169 -8.37 18.43 -17.95
CA PRO A 169 -9.31 17.90 -18.95
C PRO A 169 -8.66 16.95 -19.96
N ASP A 170 -7.39 17.19 -20.26
CA ASP A 170 -6.54 16.38 -21.13
C ASP A 170 -5.09 16.81 -20.88
N ARG A 171 -4.20 15.83 -20.66
CA ARG A 171 -2.78 16.10 -20.37
C ARG A 171 -2.00 16.48 -21.63
N ILE A 172 -2.56 16.29 -22.83
CA ILE A 172 -1.81 16.36 -24.10
C ILE A 172 -1.90 17.74 -24.77
N SER A 173 -2.93 18.54 -24.50
CA SER A 173 -3.23 19.77 -25.26
C SER A 173 -2.80 21.09 -24.60
N GLY A 174 -2.22 21.08 -23.40
CA GLY A 174 -1.72 22.30 -22.75
C GLY A 174 -2.79 23.33 -22.35
N ASP A 175 -4.06 23.05 -22.65
CA ASP A 175 -5.20 23.93 -22.38
C ASP A 175 -5.73 23.69 -20.95
N GLY A 176 -5.08 24.35 -20.00
CA GLY A 176 -5.71 24.85 -18.78
C GLY A 176 -5.78 23.88 -17.60
N GLN A 177 -5.30 24.34 -16.45
CA GLN A 177 -5.59 23.72 -15.16
C GLN A 177 -7.02 24.09 -14.78
N TRP A 178 -7.96 23.15 -14.76
CA TRP A 178 -9.36 23.50 -14.52
C TRP A 178 -9.66 23.70 -13.06
N PHE A 179 -9.05 22.90 -12.20
CA PHE A 179 -9.29 22.94 -10.76
C PHE A 179 -8.04 22.50 -10.00
N THR A 180 -7.64 23.29 -9.02
CA THR A 180 -6.49 23.06 -8.16
C THR A 180 -6.90 23.27 -6.71
N ILE A 181 -6.56 22.34 -5.82
CA ILE A 181 -6.50 22.59 -4.37
C ILE A 181 -5.03 22.44 -3.98
N ASN A 182 -4.38 23.53 -3.61
CA ASN A 182 -2.96 23.48 -3.23
C ASN A 182 -2.77 22.96 -1.80
N SER A 183 -1.52 22.76 -1.38
CA SER A 183 -1.19 22.27 -0.03
C SER A 183 -1.58 23.22 1.10
N SER A 184 -1.90 24.48 0.79
CA SER A 184 -2.42 25.47 1.74
C SER A 184 -3.95 25.49 1.82
N GLY A 185 -4.64 24.68 1.00
CA GLY A 185 -6.11 24.61 0.95
C GLY A 185 -6.76 25.60 -0.01
N ASN A 186 -5.99 26.44 -0.71
CA ASN A 186 -6.54 27.41 -1.66
C ASN A 186 -7.06 26.71 -2.92
N VAL A 187 -8.23 27.14 -3.40
CA VAL A 187 -8.90 26.63 -4.59
C VAL A 187 -8.64 27.55 -5.78
N GLY A 188 -7.99 27.01 -6.81
CA GLY A 188 -7.79 27.67 -8.09
C GLY A 188 -8.68 27.07 -9.17
N ILE A 189 -9.39 27.89 -9.94
CA ILE A 189 -10.05 27.50 -11.19
C ILE A 189 -9.34 28.23 -12.32
N GLY A 190 -8.72 27.52 -13.27
CA GLY A 190 -7.91 28.15 -14.33
C GLY A 190 -6.48 28.54 -13.91
N THR A 191 -6.05 28.21 -12.68
CA THR A 191 -4.73 28.55 -12.11
C THR A 191 -4.19 27.39 -11.26
N SER A 192 -2.88 27.15 -11.30
CA SER A 192 -2.20 26.16 -10.43
C SER A 192 -1.61 26.75 -9.15
N THR A 193 -1.56 28.08 -9.04
CA THR A 193 -0.90 28.76 -7.93
C THR A 193 -1.83 29.81 -7.31
N PRO A 194 -3.01 29.42 -6.80
CA PRO A 194 -3.93 30.37 -6.20
C PRO A 194 -3.29 31.06 -4.99
N ALA A 195 -3.21 32.39 -5.04
CA ALA A 195 -2.64 33.24 -3.99
C ALA A 195 -3.65 33.57 -2.88
N THR A 196 -4.95 33.42 -3.16
CA THR A 196 -6.07 33.60 -2.22
C THR A 196 -6.89 32.32 -2.08
N GLU A 197 -7.78 32.26 -1.08
CA GLU A 197 -8.59 31.06 -0.77
C GLU A 197 -9.39 30.54 -1.97
N LEU A 198 -9.93 31.44 -2.79
CA LEU A 198 -10.53 31.14 -4.08
C LEU A 198 -9.95 32.10 -5.13
N GLU A 199 -9.38 31.56 -6.21
CA GLU A 199 -8.86 32.33 -7.35
C GLU A 199 -9.39 31.74 -8.67
N VAL A 200 -10.09 32.54 -9.47
CA VAL A 200 -10.70 32.10 -10.73
C VAL A 200 -10.11 32.88 -11.90
N HIS A 201 -9.32 32.21 -12.73
CA HIS A 201 -8.68 32.75 -13.94
C HIS A 201 -9.34 32.17 -15.20
N GLY A 202 -9.53 33.01 -16.22
CA GLY A 202 -9.97 32.60 -17.55
C GLY A 202 -9.16 33.30 -18.63
N ALA A 203 -8.79 32.59 -19.71
CA ALA A 203 -7.93 33.12 -20.77
C ALA A 203 -8.59 34.20 -21.65
N ALA A 204 -9.94 34.26 -21.68
CA ALA A 204 -10.69 35.18 -22.54
C ALA A 204 -11.74 36.01 -21.78
N THR A 205 -12.51 35.38 -20.88
CA THR A 205 -13.46 36.04 -19.99
C THR A 205 -13.57 35.22 -18.71
N SER A 206 -13.20 35.77 -17.55
CA SER A 206 -13.51 35.15 -16.26
C SER A 206 -15.00 35.35 -15.96
N THR A 207 -15.86 34.50 -16.53
CA THR A 207 -17.28 34.51 -16.21
C THR A 207 -17.53 33.61 -15.01
N VAL A 208 -17.70 34.19 -13.82
CA VAL A 208 -18.25 33.47 -12.66
C VAL A 208 -19.76 33.56 -12.74
N SER A 209 -20.40 32.46 -13.14
CA SER A 209 -21.86 32.39 -13.22
C SER A 209 -22.44 31.91 -11.90
N VAL A 210 -23.26 32.74 -11.26
CA VAL A 210 -24.03 32.37 -10.08
C VAL A 210 -25.49 32.22 -10.52
N MET A 211 -25.96 31.00 -10.73
CA MET A 211 -27.33 30.71 -11.17
C MET A 211 -28.09 29.99 -10.05
N SER A 212 -29.37 30.33 -9.85
CA SER A 212 -30.26 29.56 -8.97
C SER A 212 -31.24 28.77 -9.84
N GLU A 213 -31.13 27.44 -9.85
CA GLU A 213 -32.05 26.56 -10.61
C GLU A 213 -33.35 26.28 -9.83
N GLY A 214 -33.98 27.33 -9.29
CA GLY A 214 -35.08 27.21 -8.34
C GLY A 214 -36.36 27.93 -8.75
N GLY A 215 -37.09 27.42 -9.73
CA GLY A 215 -38.43 27.90 -10.12
C GLY A 215 -38.44 29.30 -10.75
N ALA A 216 -39.53 29.64 -11.46
CA ALA A 216 -39.71 30.99 -12.01
C ALA A 216 -39.53 32.02 -10.88
N LEU A 217 -38.68 33.03 -11.10
CA LEU A 217 -38.38 34.16 -10.21
C LEU A 217 -37.19 34.02 -9.23
N LYS A 218 -36.17 33.21 -9.50
CA LYS A 218 -34.89 33.27 -8.76
C LYS A 218 -33.72 33.50 -9.70
N GLY A 219 -33.18 34.72 -9.76
CA GLY A 219 -31.88 34.93 -10.42
C GLY A 219 -30.72 34.66 -9.46
N GLY A 220 -29.50 34.91 -9.96
CA GLY A 220 -28.28 34.69 -9.21
C GLY A 220 -28.25 35.54 -7.94
N ARG A 221 -27.85 34.95 -6.81
CA ARG A 221 -27.72 35.61 -5.52
C ARG A 221 -26.28 35.47 -5.00
N ILE A 222 -25.68 36.60 -4.63
CA ILE A 222 -24.39 36.69 -3.94
C ILE A 222 -24.66 37.31 -2.57
N ILE A 223 -24.06 36.76 -1.53
CA ILE A 223 -24.09 37.34 -0.18
C ILE A 223 -22.64 37.67 0.19
N LEU A 224 -22.40 38.92 0.57
CA LEU A 224 -21.11 39.42 1.02
C LEU A 224 -21.19 39.67 2.53
N GLU A 225 -20.46 38.90 3.31
CA GLU A 225 -20.36 39.05 4.76
C GLU A 225 -19.56 40.28 5.14
N ASP A 226 -20.09 41.09 6.06
CA ASP A 226 -19.32 42.14 6.71
C ASP A 226 -18.65 41.61 7.98
N SER A 227 -17.32 41.72 8.04
CA SER A 227 -16.51 41.25 9.17
C SER A 227 -16.70 42.08 10.45
N ASP A 228 -17.33 43.26 10.36
CA ASP A 228 -17.52 44.16 11.50
C ASP A 228 -18.82 43.93 12.28
N GLY A 229 -19.66 42.98 11.85
CA GLY A 229 -20.92 42.63 12.49
C GLY A 229 -22.14 43.46 12.04
N ALA A 230 -22.02 44.28 10.99
CA ALA A 230 -23.14 45.05 10.42
C ALA A 230 -24.17 44.19 9.62
N GLY A 231 -23.93 42.89 9.48
CA GLY A 231 -24.76 41.96 8.72
C GLY A 231 -24.13 41.61 7.38
N CYS A 232 -24.95 41.26 6.41
CA CYS A 232 -24.51 40.83 5.09
C CYS A 232 -25.12 41.70 4.00
N THR A 233 -24.38 41.97 2.92
CA THR A 233 -24.95 42.56 1.71
C THR A 233 -25.39 41.44 0.77
N GLU A 234 -26.69 41.32 0.54
CA GLU A 234 -27.25 40.46 -0.51
C GLU A 234 -27.31 41.25 -1.81
N ILE A 235 -26.79 40.69 -2.89
CA ILE A 235 -26.95 41.16 -4.27
C ILE A 235 -27.65 40.03 -5.02
N TYR A 236 -28.79 40.31 -5.63
CA TYR A 236 -29.45 39.34 -6.49
C TYR A 236 -29.90 39.96 -7.81
N THR A 237 -30.00 39.11 -8.82
CA THR A 237 -30.65 39.45 -10.09
C THR A 237 -32.03 38.85 -10.13
N LEU A 238 -33.00 39.58 -10.68
CA LEU A 238 -34.32 39.04 -10.98
C LEU A 238 -34.85 39.75 -12.22
N ASP A 239 -35.27 38.99 -13.23
CA ASP A 239 -35.80 39.52 -14.50
C ASP A 239 -34.88 40.55 -15.17
N GLY A 240 -33.56 40.37 -15.03
CA GLY A 240 -32.54 41.27 -15.58
C GLY A 240 -32.24 42.51 -14.72
N VAL A 241 -32.87 42.66 -13.55
CA VAL A 241 -32.64 43.77 -12.62
C VAL A 241 -31.73 43.33 -11.48
N ILE A 242 -30.72 44.15 -11.15
CA ILE A 242 -29.87 43.97 -9.97
C ILE A 242 -30.53 44.68 -8.78
N THR A 243 -30.70 43.96 -7.68
CA THR A 243 -31.15 44.49 -6.40
C THR A 243 -30.10 44.19 -5.33
N SER A 244 -29.85 45.15 -4.44
CA SER A 244 -28.97 44.97 -3.28
C SER A 244 -29.63 45.41 -1.97
N ALA A 245 -29.44 44.66 -0.89
CA ALA A 245 -29.97 44.98 0.44
C ALA A 245 -29.04 44.49 1.56
N ILE A 246 -29.13 45.10 2.74
CA ILE A 246 -28.53 44.56 3.96
C ILE A 246 -29.48 43.51 4.54
N VAL A 247 -28.96 42.32 4.81
CA VAL A 247 -29.69 41.16 5.35
C VAL A 247 -28.95 40.55 6.54
N ALA A 248 -29.63 39.69 7.29
CA ALA A 248 -28.97 38.82 8.24
C ALA A 248 -28.09 37.80 7.50
N CYS A 249 -26.88 37.56 8.00
CA CYS A 249 -25.99 36.57 7.41
C CYS A 249 -26.56 35.15 7.53
N PRO A 250 -26.43 34.30 6.49
CA PRO A 250 -26.81 32.89 6.56
C PRO A 250 -26.09 32.18 7.71
N ALA A 251 -26.73 31.17 8.30
CA ALA A 251 -26.04 30.28 9.22
C ALA A 251 -25.09 29.36 8.44
N ASN A 252 -23.85 29.24 8.92
CA ASN A 252 -22.84 28.30 8.40
C ASN A 252 -23.33 26.84 8.44
#